data_AF-A0A363UPE1-F1
#
_entry.id   AF-A0A363UPE1-F1
#
_cell.length_a   1.000
_cell.length_b   1.000
_cell.length_c   1.000
_cell.angle_alpha   90.00
_cell.angle_beta   90.00
_cell.angle_gamma   90.00
#
_symmetry.space_group_name_H-M   'P 1'
#
loop_
_entity.id
_entity.type
_entity.pdbx_description
1 polymer ?
#
loop_
_entity_poly.entity_id
_entity_poly.type
_entity_poly.pdbx_seq_one_letter_code
_entity_poly.pdbx_strand_id
1 'polypeptide(L)'
;MTLIAWSRMNHCRSHRWPILVLLAGVVPALSAQQPTEPRAEADRTTAQPSAQPDTQDTQVKAPAAAAEAAAVPVTAPEPTPAPPAVQAFELLGEAVQPGTWRQLAWSASYHFGELGGATPVLVSHGAEPGPVLCLTGAVHGDELNGIEIIRRVVHSLDPKGLSGTVIGVPIVNLAGFQRNSRYLPDRRDLNRYFPGSPTGSLASRVAHSFFTQIIERCDRLADLHTGSFHRTNLPQLRADLSNPAVVELSRGFGGIAVLQTQGAKGTLRRAAVDAGIPAVTLEAGEPLRLQPQQVDQGVRGIETLMHKLGMINRQRNWPNPQPVFYESYWVRSDHGGILLTQVDVGDVVREGTVLGTVTDPITNVRHEVLSPYRGRILGMALNQVVMPGFAAFRVGIQTTEEAVQEEAATAADTQPVPAQEARDDTSEIERPPPERAEEMPPRIEGDDAPEEESGEGGPAAPERAGETDDAPAAVAAPPEP
;
A
#
# COMPACT_ATOMS: atom_id res chain seq x y z
N MET A 1 43.49 42.04 -36.91
CA MET A 1 44.30 40.82 -37.01
C MET A 1 43.38 39.65 -37.28
N THR A 2 43.82 38.68 -38.08
CA THR A 2 43.19 37.37 -38.40
C THR A 2 43.08 36.52 -37.09
N LEU A 3 42.14 35.60 -36.80
CA LEU A 3 41.63 34.36 -37.48
C LEU A 3 40.16 34.07 -37.01
N ILE A 4 39.21 33.52 -37.81
CA ILE A 4 38.87 32.07 -38.09
C ILE A 4 38.39 31.26 -36.84
N ALA A 5 37.34 30.41 -36.83
CA ALA A 5 36.07 30.24 -37.61
C ALA A 5 35.20 29.05 -37.05
N TRP A 6 33.88 29.03 -37.33
CA TRP A 6 32.98 27.82 -37.40
C TRP A 6 32.72 26.97 -36.10
N SER A 7 31.68 26.13 -35.92
CA SER A 7 30.45 25.76 -36.70
C SER A 7 29.34 25.11 -35.82
N ARG A 8 28.08 25.11 -36.30
CA ARG A 8 26.99 24.08 -36.20
C ARG A 8 26.71 23.34 -34.86
N MET A 9 25.53 23.46 -34.23
CA MET A 9 24.16 22.96 -34.57
C MET A 9 23.78 21.58 -33.95
N ASN A 10 22.69 21.54 -33.18
CA ASN A 10 21.55 20.59 -33.30
C ASN A 10 20.46 20.97 -32.26
N HIS A 11 19.28 21.47 -32.67
CA HIS A 11 18.12 20.77 -33.26
C HIS A 11 17.04 20.40 -32.22
N CYS A 12 16.26 21.39 -31.81
CA CYS A 12 14.97 21.19 -31.13
C CYS A 12 13.89 20.81 -32.16
N ARG A 13 13.10 19.75 -31.89
CA ARG A 13 11.96 19.33 -32.74
C ARG A 13 10.64 19.58 -32.02
N SER A 14 9.86 20.52 -32.53
CA SER A 14 8.43 20.64 -32.21
C SER A 14 7.60 19.70 -33.10
N HIS A 15 6.48 19.19 -32.58
CA HIS A 15 5.47 18.47 -33.37
C HIS A 15 4.11 19.12 -33.18
N ARG A 16 3.48 19.51 -34.30
CA ARG A 16 2.10 20.01 -34.35
C ARG A 16 1.14 18.82 -34.35
N TRP A 17 0.04 18.92 -33.62
CA TRP A 17 -1.14 18.09 -33.83
C TRP A 17 -2.17 18.86 -34.67
N PRO A 18 -2.87 18.22 -35.62
CA PRO A 18 -4.02 18.81 -36.29
C PRO A 18 -5.27 18.71 -35.41
N ILE A 19 -6.09 19.76 -35.40
CA ILE A 19 -7.43 19.75 -34.82
C ILE A 19 -8.39 19.20 -35.88
N LEU A 20 -9.16 18.17 -35.55
CA LEU A 20 -10.27 17.69 -36.39
C LEU A 20 -11.60 17.99 -35.70
N VAL A 21 -12.43 18.82 -36.34
CA VAL A 21 -13.79 19.12 -35.88
C VAL A 21 -14.77 18.18 -36.58
N LEU A 22 -15.68 17.55 -35.82
CA LEU A 22 -16.79 16.78 -36.35
C LEU A 22 -18.11 17.29 -35.74
N LEU A 23 -19.06 17.62 -36.62
CA LEU A 23 -20.38 18.13 -36.26
C LEU A 23 -21.42 17.01 -36.18
N ALA A 24 -22.49 17.24 -35.42
CA ALA A 24 -23.54 16.25 -35.16
C ALA A 24 -24.55 16.08 -36.32
N GLY A 25 -25.23 14.94 -36.36
CA GLY A 25 -26.29 14.62 -37.34
C GLY A 25 -27.31 13.60 -36.80
N VAL A 26 -28.57 13.72 -37.24
CA VAL A 26 -29.81 13.10 -36.71
C VAL A 26 -30.82 13.06 -37.91
N VAL A 27 -31.88 12.24 -38.06
CA VAL A 27 -32.73 11.47 -37.10
C VAL A 27 -32.90 9.98 -37.56
N PRO A 28 -34.05 9.21 -37.56
CA PRO A 28 -33.97 7.78 -37.22
C PRO A 28 -34.61 6.75 -38.21
N ALA A 29 -34.45 5.46 -37.86
CA ALA A 29 -35.40 4.33 -37.95
C ALA A 29 -36.14 3.96 -39.26
N LEU A 30 -36.11 2.66 -39.61
CA LEU A 30 -37.26 1.75 -39.43
C LEU A 30 -36.82 0.26 -39.45
N SER A 31 -37.77 -0.70 -39.41
CA SER A 31 -37.56 -2.15 -39.20
C SER A 31 -38.30 -3.03 -40.22
N ALA A 32 -37.73 -4.19 -40.60
CA ALA A 32 -38.47 -5.37 -41.11
C ALA A 32 -37.63 -6.69 -41.15
N GLN A 33 -38.01 -7.66 -40.31
CA GLN A 33 -38.18 -9.12 -40.51
C GLN A 33 -37.18 -10.02 -41.29
N GLN A 34 -37.00 -11.25 -40.74
CA GLN A 34 -36.38 -12.46 -41.33
C GLN A 34 -37.45 -13.32 -42.09
N PRO A 35 -37.25 -14.61 -42.50
CA PRO A 35 -36.02 -15.42 -42.69
C PRO A 35 -35.97 -16.18 -44.05
N THR A 36 -34.91 -16.95 -44.33
CA THR A 36 -34.99 -18.24 -45.10
C THR A 36 -33.74 -19.10 -44.95
N GLU A 37 -33.87 -20.42 -45.15
CA GLU A 37 -32.82 -21.45 -45.03
C GLU A 37 -33.01 -22.54 -46.15
N PRO A 38 -32.23 -23.65 -46.30
CA PRO A 38 -31.40 -23.83 -47.50
C PRO A 38 -31.62 -25.13 -48.31
N ARG A 39 -30.90 -25.26 -49.44
CA ARG A 39 -30.63 -26.48 -50.24
C ARG A 39 -29.26 -26.32 -50.94
N ALA A 40 -28.36 -27.31 -50.95
CA ALA A 40 -28.22 -28.43 -51.91
C ALA A 40 -27.84 -27.96 -53.35
N GLU A 41 -26.97 -28.61 -54.14
CA GLU A 41 -26.52 -30.02 -54.13
C GLU A 41 -25.23 -30.25 -54.98
N ALA A 42 -24.59 -31.43 -54.87
CA ALA A 42 -23.62 -32.07 -55.81
C ALA A 42 -22.22 -31.41 -56.01
N ASP A 43 -21.14 -32.12 -56.42
CA ASP A 43 -21.08 -33.38 -57.17
C ASP A 43 -19.90 -34.33 -56.78
N ARG A 44 -20.01 -35.54 -57.35
CA ARG A 44 -19.19 -36.78 -57.46
C ARG A 44 -17.67 -36.58 -57.75
N THR A 45 -16.77 -37.57 -57.82
CA THR A 45 -16.75 -39.08 -57.86
C THR A 45 -15.34 -39.53 -57.35
N THR A 46 -14.90 -40.78 -57.08
CA THR A 46 -15.31 -42.21 -57.22
C THR A 46 -14.61 -43.00 -56.05
N ALA A 47 -14.38 -44.32 -55.90
CA ALA A 47 -14.53 -45.60 -56.65
C ALA A 47 -14.70 -46.81 -55.68
N GLN A 48 -14.40 -48.03 -56.13
CA GLN A 48 -14.38 -49.34 -55.42
C GLN A 48 -13.30 -50.24 -56.11
N PRO A 49 -12.88 -51.46 -55.62
CA PRO A 49 -13.76 -52.53 -55.16
C PRO A 49 -13.30 -53.47 -54.01
N SER A 50 -14.24 -54.34 -53.68
CA SER A 50 -14.31 -55.45 -52.71
C SER A 50 -13.31 -56.61 -52.80
N ALA A 51 -13.16 -57.32 -51.67
CA ALA A 51 -13.11 -58.79 -51.59
C ALA A 51 -13.74 -59.29 -50.27
N GLN A 52 -14.18 -60.55 -50.19
CA GLN A 52 -14.76 -61.19 -48.99
C GLN A 52 -14.10 -62.58 -48.73
N PRO A 53 -14.44 -63.34 -47.68
CA PRO A 53 -13.47 -64.14 -46.93
C PRO A 53 -13.35 -65.60 -47.40
N ASP A 54 -12.37 -66.31 -46.84
CA ASP A 54 -12.42 -67.78 -46.75
C ASP A 54 -11.76 -68.30 -45.45
N THR A 55 -11.86 -69.60 -45.20
CA THR A 55 -11.58 -70.25 -43.90
C THR A 55 -10.58 -71.41 -44.01
N GLN A 56 -9.78 -71.67 -42.96
CA GLN A 56 -9.74 -72.98 -42.29
C GLN A 56 -8.74 -73.12 -41.13
N ASP A 57 -9.14 -74.02 -40.23
CA ASP A 57 -8.52 -74.70 -39.09
C ASP A 57 -7.00 -74.98 -39.11
N THR A 58 -6.36 -74.92 -37.93
CA THR A 58 -5.36 -75.94 -37.53
C THR A 58 -5.17 -75.98 -36.01
N GLN A 59 -5.27 -77.16 -35.40
CA GLN A 59 -5.08 -77.37 -33.96
C GLN A 59 -3.60 -77.61 -33.58
N VAL A 60 -3.11 -77.01 -32.48
CA VAL A 60 -1.95 -77.54 -31.73
C VAL A 60 -2.19 -77.52 -30.21
N LYS A 61 -2.46 -78.72 -29.70
CA LYS A 61 -2.22 -79.29 -28.36
C LYS A 61 -1.54 -78.40 -27.28
N ALA A 62 -2.18 -78.30 -26.11
CA ALA A 62 -1.60 -77.73 -24.88
C ALA A 62 -0.75 -78.73 -24.05
N PRO A 63 0.08 -78.24 -23.12
CA PRO A 63 0.58 -79.01 -21.98
C PRO A 63 0.14 -78.45 -20.60
N ALA A 64 -0.19 -79.38 -19.70
CA ALA A 64 -0.13 -79.38 -18.22
C ALA A 64 -0.24 -78.07 -17.40
N ALA A 65 -1.15 -78.11 -16.42
CA ALA A 65 -1.36 -77.10 -15.38
C ALA A 65 -0.16 -76.88 -14.43
N ALA A 66 -0.10 -75.68 -13.84
CA ALA A 66 0.67 -75.36 -12.64
C ALA A 66 -0.20 -74.52 -11.68
N ALA A 67 -0.12 -74.87 -10.39
CA ALA A 67 -0.76 -74.28 -9.20
C ALA A 67 -1.71 -73.07 -9.34
N GLU A 68 -2.95 -73.22 -8.84
CA GLU A 68 -3.83 -72.11 -8.51
C GLU A 68 -3.23 -71.27 -7.37
N ALA A 69 -2.82 -70.04 -7.66
CA ALA A 69 -2.67 -69.00 -6.65
C ALA A 69 -4.05 -68.35 -6.44
N ALA A 70 -4.56 -68.37 -5.21
CA ALA A 70 -5.88 -67.82 -4.90
C ALA A 70 -5.94 -66.32 -5.22
N ALA A 71 -6.76 -65.94 -6.21
CA ALA A 71 -6.96 -64.56 -6.57
C ALA A 71 -7.72 -63.82 -5.46
N VAL A 72 -7.00 -62.98 -4.70
CA VAL A 72 -7.64 -62.01 -3.81
C VAL A 72 -8.50 -61.08 -4.68
N PRO A 73 -9.81 -60.93 -4.40
CA PRO A 73 -10.64 -60.01 -5.15
C PRO A 73 -10.10 -58.58 -4.92
N VAL A 74 -9.59 -57.96 -5.98
CA VAL A 74 -9.23 -56.55 -5.97
C VAL A 74 -10.53 -55.75 -5.92
N THR A 75 -10.97 -55.41 -4.71
CA THR A 75 -12.06 -54.47 -4.50
C THR A 75 -11.71 -53.18 -5.25
N ALA A 76 -12.62 -52.70 -6.10
CA ALA A 76 -12.44 -51.39 -6.71
C ALA A 76 -12.28 -50.34 -5.59
N PRO A 77 -11.36 -49.37 -5.71
CA PRO A 77 -11.24 -48.31 -4.72
C PRO A 77 -12.59 -47.61 -4.60
N GLU A 78 -13.06 -47.42 -3.37
CA GLU A 78 -14.28 -46.66 -3.12
C GLU A 78 -14.14 -45.27 -3.77
N PRO A 79 -15.20 -44.76 -4.43
CA PRO A 79 -15.13 -43.44 -5.03
C PRO A 79 -14.84 -42.42 -3.93
N THR A 80 -13.68 -41.77 -4.01
CA THR A 80 -13.25 -40.74 -3.04
C THR A 80 -14.41 -39.78 -2.83
N PRO A 81 -14.86 -39.54 -1.58
CA PRO A 81 -16.00 -38.66 -1.34
C PRO A 81 -15.71 -37.31 -1.98
N ALA A 82 -16.65 -36.82 -2.78
CA ALA A 82 -16.51 -35.54 -3.46
C ALA A 82 -16.18 -34.44 -2.43
N PRO A 83 -15.33 -33.45 -2.77
CA PRO A 83 -15.02 -32.34 -1.87
C PRO A 83 -16.31 -31.74 -1.29
N PRO A 84 -16.35 -31.43 0.02
CA PRO A 84 -17.56 -30.89 0.62
C PRO A 84 -17.95 -29.60 -0.11
N ALA A 85 -19.17 -29.58 -0.64
CA ALA A 85 -19.64 -28.47 -1.46
C ALA A 85 -19.52 -27.15 -0.68
N VAL A 86 -18.97 -26.12 -1.33
CA VAL A 86 -18.82 -24.79 -0.75
C VAL A 86 -20.20 -24.30 -0.29
N GLN A 87 -20.28 -23.84 0.95
CA GLN A 87 -21.50 -23.32 1.54
C GLN A 87 -21.64 -21.83 1.24
N ALA A 88 -22.87 -21.31 1.21
CA ALA A 88 -23.10 -19.89 0.99
C ALA A 88 -22.41 -19.03 2.08
N PHE A 89 -21.80 -17.92 1.65
CA PHE A 89 -21.09 -17.02 2.53
C PHE A 89 -22.05 -15.99 3.15
N GLU A 90 -22.35 -16.14 4.43
CA GLU A 90 -23.24 -15.27 5.20
C GLU A 90 -22.52 -13.99 5.67
N LEU A 91 -22.91 -12.82 5.15
CA LEU A 91 -22.38 -11.51 5.55
C LEU A 91 -23.52 -10.48 5.65
N LEU A 92 -23.49 -9.61 6.69
CA LEU A 92 -24.53 -8.59 6.93
C LEU A 92 -25.99 -9.11 7.04
N GLY A 93 -26.19 -10.42 7.18
CA GLY A 93 -27.52 -11.06 7.17
C GLY A 93 -28.00 -11.50 5.78
N GLU A 94 -27.14 -11.44 4.76
CA GLU A 94 -27.39 -11.98 3.42
C GLU A 94 -26.42 -13.13 3.04
N ALA A 95 -26.98 -14.14 2.37
CA ALA A 95 -26.25 -15.29 1.85
C ALA A 95 -25.73 -15.06 0.43
N VAL A 96 -24.41 -15.00 0.24
CA VAL A 96 -23.78 -14.97 -1.09
C VAL A 96 -23.52 -16.40 -1.55
N GLN A 97 -24.08 -16.81 -2.70
CA GLN A 97 -24.00 -18.19 -3.16
C GLN A 97 -22.64 -18.50 -3.82
N PRO A 98 -22.14 -19.75 -3.76
CA PRO A 98 -20.89 -20.14 -4.41
C PRO A 98 -20.90 -19.85 -5.91
N GLY A 99 -19.78 -19.37 -6.45
CA GLY A 99 -19.66 -19.00 -7.84
C GLY A 99 -20.51 -17.78 -8.24
N THR A 100 -20.84 -16.89 -7.29
CA THR A 100 -21.59 -15.65 -7.53
C THR A 100 -20.94 -14.42 -6.89
N TRP A 101 -21.37 -13.23 -7.32
CA TRP A 101 -21.04 -11.97 -6.65
C TRP A 101 -22.32 -11.24 -6.23
N ARG A 102 -22.23 -10.42 -5.18
CA ARG A 102 -23.28 -9.52 -4.71
C ARG A 102 -22.71 -8.18 -4.27
N GLN A 103 -23.54 -7.14 -4.34
CA GLN A 103 -23.36 -5.91 -3.58
C GLN A 103 -24.30 -5.97 -2.38
N LEU A 104 -23.74 -5.95 -1.18
CA LEU A 104 -24.45 -5.85 0.09
C LEU A 104 -24.38 -4.41 0.62
N ALA A 105 -25.13 -4.11 1.68
CA ALA A 105 -25.27 -2.78 2.25
C ALA A 105 -24.86 -2.75 3.74
N TRP A 106 -23.71 -2.15 4.06
CA TRP A 106 -23.32 -1.90 5.45
C TRP A 106 -23.78 -0.51 5.89
N SER A 107 -24.55 -0.44 6.98
CA SER A 107 -25.04 0.82 7.55
C SER A 107 -24.56 0.98 8.98
N ALA A 108 -23.57 1.86 9.18
CA ALA A 108 -23.12 2.25 10.51
C ALA A 108 -24.24 2.94 11.30
N SER A 109 -24.41 2.58 12.57
CA SER A 109 -25.61 2.89 13.38
C SER A 109 -25.68 4.34 13.92
N TYR A 110 -25.30 5.34 13.11
CA TYR A 110 -25.30 6.77 13.49
C TYR A 110 -26.25 7.66 12.67
N HIS A 111 -26.90 7.11 11.65
CA HIS A 111 -27.79 7.88 10.80
C HIS A 111 -29.16 8.14 11.46
N PHE A 112 -29.74 9.31 11.21
CA PHE A 112 -31.04 9.71 11.73
C PHE A 112 -32.16 9.02 10.94
N GLY A 113 -32.43 7.75 11.26
CA GLY A 113 -33.29 6.89 10.47
C GLY A 113 -32.69 6.61 9.09
N GLU A 114 -33.52 6.57 8.05
CA GLU A 114 -33.13 6.27 6.66
C GLU A 114 -32.34 7.41 5.97
N LEU A 115 -32.07 8.53 6.66
CA LEU A 115 -31.27 9.65 6.15
C LEU A 115 -29.75 9.34 6.10
N GLY A 116 -29.41 8.08 5.83
CA GLY A 116 -28.05 7.56 5.77
C GLY A 116 -27.86 6.70 4.54
N GLY A 117 -26.92 7.08 3.66
CA GLY A 117 -26.48 6.21 2.58
C GLY A 117 -25.76 5.00 3.17
N ALA A 118 -26.27 3.80 2.88
CA ALA A 118 -25.54 2.58 3.18
C ALA A 118 -24.26 2.50 2.34
N THR A 119 -23.18 2.04 2.95
CA THR A 119 -21.89 1.80 2.29
C THR A 119 -21.95 0.50 1.49
N PRO A 120 -21.65 0.50 0.17
CA PRO A 120 -21.59 -0.72 -0.62
C PRO A 120 -20.45 -1.64 -0.16
N VAL A 121 -20.80 -2.90 0.10
CA VAL A 121 -19.86 -4.00 0.36
C VAL A 121 -19.94 -4.97 -0.80
N LEU A 122 -18.88 -5.04 -1.60
CA LEU A 122 -18.80 -5.88 -2.79
C LEU A 122 -18.25 -7.25 -2.40
N VAL A 123 -19.04 -8.31 -2.51
CA VAL A 123 -18.64 -9.68 -2.17
C VAL A 123 -18.58 -10.51 -3.45
N SER A 124 -17.42 -11.10 -3.73
CA SER A 124 -17.23 -12.12 -4.76
C SER A 124 -16.91 -13.44 -4.06
N HIS A 125 -17.80 -14.43 -4.16
CA HIS A 125 -17.67 -15.70 -3.46
C HIS A 125 -17.43 -16.84 -4.46
N GLY A 126 -16.34 -17.56 -4.23
CA GLY A 126 -15.79 -18.59 -5.11
C GLY A 126 -16.71 -19.79 -5.30
N ALA A 127 -16.46 -20.55 -6.37
CA ALA A 127 -17.00 -21.90 -6.53
C ALA A 127 -16.19 -22.94 -5.76
N GLU A 128 -14.92 -22.64 -5.44
CA GLU A 128 -13.97 -23.52 -4.77
C GLU A 128 -13.62 -23.01 -3.35
N PRO A 129 -13.26 -23.90 -2.41
CA PRO A 129 -12.88 -23.50 -1.05
C PRO A 129 -11.55 -22.73 -1.02
N GLY A 130 -11.46 -21.74 -0.15
CA GLY A 130 -10.27 -20.88 -0.01
C GLY A 130 -10.47 -19.77 1.03
N PRO A 131 -9.50 -18.87 1.20
CA PRO A 131 -9.54 -17.86 2.25
C PRO A 131 -10.48 -16.69 1.97
N VAL A 132 -10.86 -15.96 3.01
CA VAL A 132 -11.54 -14.66 2.91
C VAL A 132 -10.51 -13.53 2.91
N LEU A 133 -10.33 -12.87 1.76
CA LEU A 133 -9.50 -11.67 1.63
C LEU A 133 -10.36 -10.41 1.62
N CYS A 134 -10.09 -9.51 2.55
CA CYS A 134 -10.75 -8.21 2.65
C CYS A 134 -9.87 -7.09 2.12
N LEU A 135 -10.47 -6.19 1.34
CA LEU A 135 -9.83 -5.03 0.73
C LEU A 135 -10.63 -3.78 1.13
N THR A 136 -10.06 -2.91 1.95
CA THR A 136 -10.72 -1.68 2.45
C THR A 136 -10.09 -0.44 1.84
N GLY A 137 -10.91 0.56 1.51
CA GLY A 137 -10.45 1.80 0.88
C GLY A 137 -11.20 3.02 1.41
N ALA A 138 -10.56 4.19 1.31
CA ALA A 138 -11.06 5.47 1.78
C ALA A 138 -11.67 5.41 3.20
N VAL A 139 -10.91 4.84 4.15
CA VAL A 139 -11.12 5.03 5.60
C VAL A 139 -10.91 6.51 5.96
N HIS A 140 -9.97 7.16 5.29
CA HIS A 140 -9.92 8.60 5.09
C HIS A 140 -10.65 8.93 3.77
N GLY A 141 -11.64 9.82 3.78
CA GLY A 141 -12.54 10.01 2.63
C GLY A 141 -11.92 10.65 1.38
N ASP A 142 -10.74 11.26 1.50
CA ASP A 142 -9.99 11.92 0.44
C ASP A 142 -9.04 10.99 -0.34
N GLU A 143 -8.88 9.72 0.07
CA GLU A 143 -7.82 8.84 -0.44
C GLU A 143 -8.28 7.98 -1.64
N LEU A 144 -8.31 8.60 -2.82
CA LEU A 144 -9.03 8.09 -3.99
C LEU A 144 -8.43 6.84 -4.67
N ASN A 145 -7.10 6.66 -4.65
CA ASN A 145 -6.45 5.56 -5.37
C ASN A 145 -6.91 4.18 -4.89
N GLY A 146 -7.14 4.01 -3.58
CA GLY A 146 -7.63 2.76 -3.00
C GLY A 146 -9.01 2.34 -3.54
N ILE A 147 -9.89 3.31 -3.75
CA ILE A 147 -11.25 3.10 -4.29
C ILE A 147 -11.18 2.44 -5.67
N GLU A 148 -10.36 3.00 -6.57
CA GLU A 148 -10.21 2.52 -7.95
C GLU A 148 -9.46 1.18 -8.02
N ILE A 149 -8.47 0.95 -7.14
CA ILE A 149 -7.78 -0.35 -7.02
C ILE A 149 -8.79 -1.45 -6.65
N ILE A 150 -9.58 -1.26 -5.60
CA ILE A 150 -10.57 -2.25 -5.13
C ILE A 150 -11.62 -2.49 -6.22
N ARG A 151 -12.14 -1.43 -6.83
CA ARG A 151 -13.10 -1.52 -7.94
C ARG A 151 -12.54 -2.36 -9.09
N ARG A 152 -11.29 -2.12 -9.52
CA ARG A 152 -10.65 -2.89 -10.59
C ARG A 152 -10.41 -4.35 -10.22
N VAL A 153 -9.92 -4.63 -9.01
CA VAL A 153 -9.70 -6.01 -8.56
C VAL A 153 -11.03 -6.77 -8.57
N VAL A 154 -12.02 -6.32 -7.78
CA VAL A 154 -13.27 -7.06 -7.54
C VAL A 154 -14.08 -7.26 -8.83
N HIS A 155 -14.20 -6.24 -9.68
CA HIS A 155 -14.92 -6.37 -10.96
C HIS A 155 -14.12 -7.11 -12.06
N SER A 156 -12.88 -7.55 -11.81
CA SER A 156 -12.09 -8.38 -12.73
C SER A 156 -12.07 -9.88 -12.39
N LEU A 157 -12.79 -10.27 -11.34
CA LEU A 157 -12.93 -11.65 -10.89
C LEU A 157 -14.08 -12.34 -11.64
N ASP A 158 -13.86 -13.58 -12.05
CA ASP A 158 -14.97 -14.52 -12.29
C ASP A 158 -15.15 -15.34 -11.00
N PRO A 159 -16.27 -15.20 -10.27
CA PRO A 159 -16.54 -16.00 -9.08
C PRO A 159 -16.47 -17.52 -9.33
N LYS A 160 -16.70 -17.99 -10.56
CA LYS A 160 -16.62 -19.42 -10.91
C LYS A 160 -15.18 -19.94 -11.01
N GLY A 161 -14.22 -19.05 -11.21
CA GLY A 161 -12.78 -19.34 -11.24
C GLY A 161 -12.03 -18.81 -10.01
N LEU A 162 -12.77 -18.48 -8.95
CA LEU A 162 -12.26 -17.96 -7.67
C LEU A 162 -12.32 -19.06 -6.61
N SER A 163 -11.25 -19.19 -5.83
CA SER A 163 -11.21 -19.99 -4.59
C SER A 163 -11.32 -19.07 -3.38
N GLY A 164 -12.25 -19.36 -2.45
CA GLY A 164 -12.50 -18.54 -1.27
C GLY A 164 -13.41 -17.33 -1.53
N THR A 165 -13.21 -16.23 -0.82
CA THR A 165 -14.07 -15.04 -0.90
C THR A 165 -13.24 -13.76 -0.95
N VAL A 166 -13.64 -12.80 -1.79
CA VAL A 166 -13.12 -11.42 -1.74
C VAL A 166 -14.21 -10.48 -1.28
N ILE A 167 -13.94 -9.71 -0.22
CA ILE A 167 -14.80 -8.64 0.28
C ILE A 167 -14.11 -7.30 0.00
N GLY A 168 -14.63 -6.53 -0.94
CA GLY A 168 -14.19 -5.17 -1.21
C GLY A 168 -15.12 -4.15 -0.56
N VAL A 169 -14.58 -3.25 0.26
CA VAL A 169 -15.29 -2.05 0.74
C VAL A 169 -14.55 -0.83 0.20
N PRO A 170 -14.91 -0.33 -1.01
CA PRO A 170 -14.12 0.71 -1.67
C PRO A 170 -14.11 2.05 -0.94
N ILE A 171 -15.14 2.35 -0.14
CA ILE A 171 -15.34 3.63 0.56
C ILE A 171 -15.89 3.38 1.96
N VAL A 172 -15.01 3.15 2.94
CA VAL A 172 -15.43 2.91 4.35
C VAL A 172 -16.01 4.18 4.97
N ASN A 173 -15.37 5.34 4.77
CA ASN A 173 -15.84 6.64 5.27
C ASN A 173 -16.64 7.39 4.19
N LEU A 174 -17.80 6.84 3.82
CA LEU A 174 -18.70 7.43 2.82
C LEU A 174 -19.04 8.90 3.09
N ALA A 175 -19.23 9.26 4.37
CA ALA A 175 -19.49 10.63 4.76
C ALA A 175 -18.28 11.55 4.52
N GLY A 176 -17.05 11.10 4.79
CA GLY A 176 -15.82 11.83 4.47
C GLY A 176 -15.62 12.00 2.97
N PHE A 177 -15.86 10.93 2.20
CA PHE A 177 -15.76 10.92 0.74
C PHE A 177 -16.68 11.93 0.08
N GLN A 178 -17.95 12.02 0.52
CA GLN A 178 -18.89 13.05 0.05
C GLN A 178 -18.45 14.49 0.31
N ARG A 179 -17.46 14.72 1.18
CA ARG A 179 -16.86 16.04 1.47
C ARG A 179 -15.42 16.19 0.98
N ASN A 180 -14.87 15.22 0.26
CA ASN A 180 -13.43 15.14 -0.06
C ASN A 180 -12.55 15.34 1.19
N SER A 181 -12.84 14.59 2.26
CA SER A 181 -12.25 14.83 3.58
C SER A 181 -11.86 13.56 4.32
N ARG A 182 -10.63 13.54 4.85
CA ARG A 182 -10.11 12.54 5.79
C ARG A 182 -11.08 12.19 6.91
N TYR A 183 -11.73 13.20 7.47
CA TYR A 183 -12.43 13.11 8.75
C TYR A 183 -13.92 12.79 8.63
N LEU A 184 -14.46 12.15 9.66
CA LEU A 184 -15.90 12.00 9.89
C LEU A 184 -16.59 13.37 10.09
N PRO A 185 -17.94 13.45 10.04
CA PRO A 185 -18.66 14.71 10.22
C PRO A 185 -18.35 15.45 11.55
N ASP A 186 -17.99 14.73 12.61
CA ASP A 186 -17.58 15.27 13.91
C ASP A 186 -16.07 15.59 14.00
N ARG A 187 -15.39 15.67 12.85
CA ARG A 187 -13.95 15.96 12.68
C ARG A 187 -12.98 14.92 13.26
N ARG A 188 -13.46 13.72 13.63
CA ARG A 188 -12.57 12.62 14.07
C ARG A 188 -11.97 11.88 12.88
N ASP A 189 -10.70 11.52 12.97
CA ASP A 189 -10.08 10.54 12.08
C ASP A 189 -10.55 9.15 12.52
N LEU A 190 -11.32 8.46 11.65
CA LEU A 190 -11.86 7.11 11.92
C LEU A 190 -10.73 6.11 12.23
N ASN A 191 -9.57 6.27 11.59
CA ASN A 191 -8.40 5.41 11.73
C ASN A 191 -7.59 5.71 13.01
N ARG A 192 -8.22 6.27 14.05
CA ARG A 192 -7.73 6.32 15.45
C ARG A 192 -8.71 5.69 16.45
N TYR A 193 -9.80 5.06 15.99
CA TYR A 193 -10.87 4.53 16.86
C TYR A 193 -11.12 3.03 16.73
N PHE A 194 -10.35 2.26 15.95
CA PHE A 194 -10.48 0.81 15.85
C PHE A 194 -9.87 0.06 17.06
N PRO A 195 -10.42 -1.10 17.48
CA PRO A 195 -11.61 -1.78 16.94
C PRO A 195 -12.93 -1.08 17.33
N GLY A 196 -12.93 -0.15 18.27
CA GLY A 196 -14.08 0.70 18.61
C GLY A 196 -14.90 0.23 19.81
N SER A 197 -16.00 0.93 20.06
CA SER A 197 -16.96 0.62 21.12
C SER A 197 -18.39 0.96 20.69
N PRO A 198 -19.39 0.09 20.97
CA PRO A 198 -20.79 0.36 20.68
C PRO A 198 -21.38 1.48 21.54
N THR A 199 -20.73 1.85 22.64
CA THR A 199 -21.15 2.93 23.56
C THR A 199 -20.34 4.22 23.41
N GLY A 200 -19.24 4.20 22.63
CA GLY A 200 -18.30 5.32 22.50
C GLY A 200 -18.80 6.52 21.66
N SER A 201 -17.84 7.30 21.15
CA SER A 201 -18.07 8.41 20.21
C SER A 201 -18.64 7.93 18.86
N LEU A 202 -19.04 8.88 17.99
CA LEU A 202 -19.43 8.59 16.60
C LEU A 202 -18.39 7.68 15.91
N ALA A 203 -17.13 8.13 15.84
CA ALA A 203 -16.04 7.36 15.25
C ALA A 203 -15.85 5.97 15.90
N SER A 204 -16.00 5.87 17.21
CA SER A 204 -15.86 4.60 17.95
C SER A 204 -16.98 3.61 17.64
N ARG A 205 -18.21 4.09 17.41
CA ARG A 205 -19.36 3.25 17.01
C ARG A 205 -19.29 2.84 15.55
N VAL A 206 -18.83 3.74 14.67
CA VAL A 206 -18.54 3.43 13.26
C VAL A 206 -17.47 2.35 13.17
N ALA A 207 -16.34 2.53 13.86
CA ALA A 207 -15.25 1.56 13.92
C ALA A 207 -15.75 0.20 14.43
N HIS A 208 -16.52 0.16 15.52
CA HIS A 208 -17.05 -1.07 16.09
C HIS A 208 -18.01 -1.83 15.18
N SER A 209 -18.96 -1.11 14.55
CA SER A 209 -19.88 -1.71 13.59
C SER A 209 -19.12 -2.26 12.38
N PHE A 210 -18.14 -1.52 11.85
CA PHE A 210 -17.35 -2.00 10.72
C PHE A 210 -16.48 -3.21 11.07
N PHE A 211 -15.82 -3.15 12.23
CA PHE A 211 -14.89 -4.18 12.67
C PHE A 211 -15.61 -5.51 12.94
N THR A 212 -16.68 -5.49 13.74
CA THR A 212 -17.43 -6.70 14.10
C THR A 212 -18.26 -7.29 12.96
N GLN A 213 -18.80 -6.46 12.06
CA GLN A 213 -19.71 -6.94 11.00
C GLN A 213 -18.98 -7.32 9.71
N ILE A 214 -17.79 -6.75 9.45
CA ILE A 214 -16.99 -6.99 8.24
C ILE A 214 -15.63 -7.61 8.58
N ILE A 215 -14.82 -6.95 9.42
CA ILE A 215 -13.40 -7.30 9.58
C ILE A 215 -13.21 -8.63 10.32
N GLU A 216 -13.98 -8.90 11.37
CA GLU A 216 -14.01 -10.19 12.09
C GLU A 216 -14.53 -11.36 11.24
N ARG A 217 -14.87 -11.11 9.95
CA ARG A 217 -15.28 -12.12 8.96
C ARG A 217 -14.20 -12.39 7.90
N CYS A 218 -13.02 -11.78 8.05
CA CYS A 218 -11.88 -11.86 7.14
C CYS A 218 -10.78 -12.78 7.69
N ASP A 219 -10.13 -13.59 6.83
CA ASP A 219 -8.88 -14.26 7.21
C ASP A 219 -7.67 -13.32 7.09
N ARG A 220 -7.72 -12.38 6.13
CA ARG A 220 -6.62 -11.46 5.78
C ARG A 220 -7.17 -10.11 5.35
N LEU A 221 -6.45 -9.03 5.65
CA LEU A 221 -6.85 -7.66 5.31
C LEU A 221 -5.75 -6.88 4.56
N ALA A 222 -6.14 -6.19 3.49
CA ALA A 222 -5.36 -5.12 2.88
C ALA A 222 -6.14 -3.81 3.01
N ASP A 223 -5.57 -2.83 3.71
CA ASP A 223 -6.18 -1.52 3.93
C ASP A 223 -5.47 -0.46 3.06
N LEU A 224 -6.18 0.12 2.10
CA LEU A 224 -5.59 0.94 1.03
C LEU A 224 -5.70 2.43 1.36
N HIS A 225 -4.54 3.06 1.49
CA HIS A 225 -4.34 4.46 1.88
C HIS A 225 -3.49 5.21 0.86
N THR A 226 -3.41 6.54 1.02
CA THR A 226 -2.48 7.40 0.28
C THR A 226 -1.69 8.31 1.22
N GLY A 227 -0.80 9.12 0.66
CA GLY A 227 -0.23 10.27 1.36
C GLY A 227 -1.33 11.09 2.06
N SER A 228 -1.02 11.57 3.27
CA SER A 228 -1.93 12.36 4.07
C SER A 228 -1.83 13.86 3.74
N PHE A 229 -2.97 14.52 3.52
CA PHE A 229 -3.03 15.94 3.17
C PHE A 229 -2.18 16.25 1.91
N HIS A 230 -1.38 17.32 1.89
CA HIS A 230 -0.50 17.63 0.76
C HIS A 230 0.79 16.79 0.79
N ARG A 231 0.66 15.46 0.67
CA ARG A 231 1.78 14.50 0.64
C ARG A 231 1.57 13.45 -0.46
N THR A 232 2.69 12.89 -0.93
CA THR A 232 2.73 11.73 -1.83
C THR A 232 3.56 10.62 -1.20
N ASN A 233 3.12 9.37 -1.36
CA ASN A 233 3.83 8.17 -0.93
C ASN A 233 4.20 7.29 -2.15
N LEU A 234 5.43 6.79 -2.17
CA LEU A 234 5.84 5.70 -3.06
C LEU A 234 4.96 4.46 -2.78
N PRO A 235 4.49 3.71 -3.79
CA PRO A 235 3.75 2.47 -3.57
C PRO A 235 4.51 1.46 -2.69
N GLN A 236 4.02 1.26 -1.46
CA GLN A 236 4.67 0.45 -0.42
C GLN A 236 3.64 -0.18 0.53
N LEU A 237 3.98 -1.29 1.15
CA LEU A 237 3.25 -1.85 2.28
C LEU A 237 3.82 -1.30 3.59
N ARG A 238 2.93 -1.01 4.53
CA ARG A 238 3.23 -0.93 5.96
C ARG A 238 2.74 -2.20 6.63
N ALA A 239 3.65 -2.95 7.23
CA ALA A 239 3.42 -4.27 7.81
C ALA A 239 4.03 -4.34 9.22
N ASP A 240 3.58 -5.28 10.04
CA ASP A 240 4.27 -5.64 11.29
C ASP A 240 5.00 -6.98 11.13
N LEU A 241 6.29 -6.91 10.85
CA LEU A 241 7.15 -8.05 10.58
C LEU A 241 7.59 -8.80 11.84
N SER A 242 7.23 -8.32 13.05
CA SER A 242 7.32 -9.13 14.27
C SER A 242 6.31 -10.29 14.28
N ASN A 243 5.25 -10.21 13.45
CA ASN A 243 4.21 -11.23 13.33
C ASN A 243 4.42 -12.09 12.05
N PRO A 244 4.79 -13.38 12.16
CA PRO A 244 5.08 -14.23 11.00
C PRO A 244 3.93 -14.36 9.98
N ALA A 245 2.67 -14.28 10.43
CA ALA A 245 1.53 -14.34 9.51
C ALA A 245 1.34 -13.04 8.71
N VAL A 246 1.79 -11.91 9.25
CA VAL A 246 1.84 -10.62 8.55
C VAL A 246 3.05 -10.54 7.61
N VAL A 247 4.18 -11.13 7.99
CA VAL A 247 5.34 -11.36 7.09
C VAL A 247 4.90 -12.12 5.83
N GLU A 248 4.27 -13.28 5.98
CA GLU A 248 3.77 -14.07 4.85
C GLU A 248 2.74 -13.32 3.99
N LEU A 249 1.83 -12.56 4.62
CA LEU A 249 0.90 -11.69 3.88
C LEU A 249 1.63 -10.63 3.05
N SER A 250 2.65 -9.97 3.62
CA SER A 250 3.43 -8.93 2.94
C SER A 250 4.22 -9.48 1.73
N ARG A 251 4.86 -10.64 1.89
CA ARG A 251 5.53 -11.41 0.82
C ARG A 251 4.55 -11.77 -0.31
N GLY A 252 3.25 -11.80 -0.03
CA GLY A 252 2.17 -11.99 -0.99
C GLY A 252 2.15 -11.00 -2.16
N PHE A 253 2.48 -9.72 -1.93
CA PHE A 253 2.25 -8.65 -2.91
C PHE A 253 3.30 -8.55 -4.04
N GLY A 254 4.33 -9.40 -4.02
CA GLY A 254 5.40 -9.38 -5.02
C GLY A 254 6.41 -8.26 -4.78
N GLY A 255 6.80 -7.54 -5.84
CA GLY A 255 7.85 -6.53 -5.81
C GLY A 255 7.45 -5.16 -5.23
N ILE A 256 6.46 -5.09 -4.34
CA ILE A 256 6.12 -3.86 -3.61
C ILE A 256 7.09 -3.73 -2.41
N ALA A 257 7.57 -2.51 -2.14
CA ALA A 257 8.44 -2.24 -0.99
C ALA A 257 7.69 -2.48 0.33
N VAL A 258 8.38 -2.95 1.37
CA VAL A 258 7.80 -3.18 2.70
C VAL A 258 8.54 -2.32 3.72
N LEU A 259 7.76 -1.59 4.53
CA LEU A 259 8.22 -0.76 5.63
C LEU A 259 7.72 -1.34 6.95
N GLN A 260 8.64 -1.60 7.89
CA GLN A 260 8.30 -2.14 9.20
C GLN A 260 7.68 -1.08 10.12
N THR A 261 6.52 -1.40 10.67
CA THR A 261 5.79 -0.56 11.61
C THR A 261 4.66 -1.38 12.24
N GLN A 262 4.64 -1.51 13.58
CA GLN A 262 3.53 -2.16 14.28
C GLN A 262 2.17 -1.46 14.02
N GLY A 263 2.19 -0.19 13.60
CA GLY A 263 1.00 0.64 13.43
C GLY A 263 0.51 1.26 14.73
N ALA A 264 -0.04 2.48 14.64
CA ALA A 264 -0.53 3.19 15.81
C ALA A 264 -1.79 2.52 16.39
N LYS A 265 -1.94 2.54 17.73
CA LYS A 265 -3.17 2.13 18.41
C LYS A 265 -4.36 2.95 17.87
N GLY A 266 -5.50 2.31 17.68
CA GLY A 266 -6.67 2.93 17.04
C GLY A 266 -6.73 2.80 15.51
N THR A 267 -5.66 2.34 14.84
CA THR A 267 -5.70 2.09 13.39
C THR A 267 -6.36 0.75 13.05
N LEU A 268 -7.03 0.68 11.89
CA LEU A 268 -7.71 -0.53 11.41
C LEU A 268 -6.73 -1.71 11.27
N ARG A 269 -5.57 -1.49 10.64
CA ARG A 269 -4.52 -2.51 10.53
C ARG A 269 -4.08 -3.05 11.90
N ARG A 270 -3.79 -2.16 12.85
CA ARG A 270 -3.32 -2.58 14.19
C ARG A 270 -4.40 -3.41 14.90
N ALA A 271 -5.65 -2.94 14.89
CA ALA A 271 -6.77 -3.64 15.49
C ALA A 271 -7.01 -5.03 14.87
N ALA A 272 -6.86 -5.18 13.55
CA ALA A 272 -6.98 -6.46 12.88
C ALA A 272 -5.86 -7.44 13.31
N VAL A 273 -4.60 -6.99 13.36
CA VAL A 273 -3.47 -7.80 13.83
C VAL A 273 -3.62 -8.19 15.30
N ASP A 274 -4.06 -7.26 16.17
CA ASP A 274 -4.34 -7.53 17.59
C ASP A 274 -5.50 -8.53 17.78
N ALA A 275 -6.43 -8.62 16.81
CA ALA A 275 -7.49 -9.63 16.76
C ALA A 275 -7.07 -10.96 16.08
N GLY A 276 -5.79 -11.11 15.72
CA GLY A 276 -5.25 -12.31 15.08
C GLY A 276 -5.44 -12.41 13.56
N ILE A 277 -5.94 -11.35 12.92
CA ILE A 277 -6.16 -11.27 11.46
C ILE A 277 -4.97 -10.57 10.81
N PRO A 278 -4.13 -11.27 10.02
CA PRO A 278 -2.99 -10.64 9.35
C PRO A 278 -3.45 -9.49 8.45
N ALA A 279 -2.87 -8.32 8.67
CA ALA A 279 -3.24 -7.09 7.97
C ALA A 279 -2.02 -6.26 7.55
N VAL A 280 -2.10 -5.69 6.34
CA VAL A 280 -1.13 -4.71 5.83
C VAL A 280 -1.84 -3.46 5.34
N THR A 281 -1.17 -2.31 5.41
CA THR A 281 -1.64 -1.06 4.80
C THR A 281 -0.90 -0.87 3.49
N LEU A 282 -1.60 -0.79 2.37
CA LEU A 282 -1.02 -0.44 1.07
C LEU A 282 -1.13 1.06 0.85
N GLU A 283 0.01 1.73 0.94
CA GLU A 283 0.18 3.15 0.62
C GLU A 283 0.42 3.34 -0.87
N ALA A 284 -0.34 4.22 -1.53
CA ALA A 284 -0.23 4.44 -2.97
C ALA A 284 -0.53 5.87 -3.41
N GLY A 285 0.47 6.76 -3.38
CA GLY A 285 0.42 8.08 -4.02
C GLY A 285 -0.12 9.22 -3.15
N GLU A 286 -0.93 10.09 -3.74
CA GLU A 286 -1.50 11.33 -3.19
C GLU A 286 -3.01 11.19 -2.89
N PRO A 287 -3.57 11.96 -1.94
CA PRO A 287 -5.01 12.07 -1.76
C PRO A 287 -5.59 13.07 -2.77
N LEU A 288 -6.92 13.17 -2.83
CA LEU A 288 -7.70 14.07 -3.69
C LEU A 288 -7.47 13.89 -5.21
N ARG A 289 -6.65 12.92 -5.63
CA ARG A 289 -6.25 12.68 -7.01
C ARG A 289 -6.29 11.18 -7.32
N LEU A 290 -6.70 10.84 -8.54
CA LEU A 290 -6.48 9.50 -9.10
C LEU A 290 -5.19 9.52 -9.92
N GLN A 291 -4.26 8.62 -9.61
CA GLN A 291 -2.97 8.50 -10.28
C GLN A 291 -2.85 7.09 -10.89
N PRO A 292 -3.02 6.94 -12.22
CA PRO A 292 -3.15 5.62 -12.84
C PRO A 292 -1.99 4.66 -12.60
N GLN A 293 -0.74 5.14 -12.53
CA GLN A 293 0.43 4.28 -12.32
C GLN A 293 0.44 3.63 -10.92
N GLN A 294 0.08 4.39 -9.88
CA GLN A 294 -0.06 3.95 -8.51
C GLN A 294 -1.22 2.95 -8.37
N VAL A 295 -2.34 3.22 -9.06
CA VAL A 295 -3.47 2.30 -9.18
C VAL A 295 -3.05 0.98 -9.86
N ASP A 296 -2.38 1.05 -11.00
CA ASP A 296 -1.94 -0.13 -11.76
C ASP A 296 -0.97 -1.01 -10.93
N GLN A 297 -0.06 -0.37 -10.17
CA GLN A 297 0.85 -1.07 -9.27
C GLN A 297 0.13 -1.71 -8.07
N GLY A 298 -0.88 -1.04 -7.50
CA GLY A 298 -1.71 -1.59 -6.42
C GLY A 298 -2.56 -2.79 -6.84
N VAL A 299 -3.22 -2.69 -8.00
CA VAL A 299 -3.97 -3.81 -8.60
C VAL A 299 -3.06 -5.02 -8.85
N ARG A 300 -1.87 -4.79 -9.44
CA ARG A 300 -0.85 -5.82 -9.66
C ARG A 300 -0.41 -6.47 -8.35
N GLY A 301 -0.26 -5.69 -7.27
CA GLY A 301 0.04 -6.17 -5.92
C GLY A 301 -1.00 -7.15 -5.40
N ILE A 302 -2.27 -6.74 -5.40
CA ILE A 302 -3.38 -7.54 -4.87
C ILE A 302 -3.64 -8.78 -5.72
N GLU A 303 -3.55 -8.71 -7.05
CA GLU A 303 -3.64 -9.91 -7.90
C GLU A 303 -2.48 -10.89 -7.64
N THR A 304 -1.27 -10.38 -7.33
CA THR A 304 -0.13 -11.23 -6.96
C THR A 304 -0.37 -11.91 -5.61
N LEU A 305 -0.93 -11.19 -4.63
CA LEU A 305 -1.35 -11.77 -3.36
C LEU A 305 -2.40 -12.86 -3.59
N MET A 306 -3.48 -12.55 -4.32
CA MET A 306 -4.56 -13.51 -4.59
C MET A 306 -4.06 -14.76 -5.31
N HIS A 307 -3.10 -14.63 -6.23
CA HIS A 307 -2.43 -15.76 -6.86
C HIS A 307 -1.59 -16.57 -5.86
N LYS A 308 -0.77 -15.92 -5.02
CA LYS A 308 0.02 -16.60 -3.97
C LYS A 308 -0.84 -17.26 -2.90
N LEU A 309 -2.05 -16.74 -2.65
CA LEU A 309 -3.07 -17.34 -1.76
C LEU A 309 -3.89 -18.47 -2.44
N GLY A 310 -3.62 -18.81 -3.71
CA GLY A 310 -4.37 -19.84 -4.45
C GLY A 310 -5.80 -19.44 -4.85
N MET A 311 -6.17 -18.16 -4.69
CA MET A 311 -7.52 -17.67 -4.97
C MET A 311 -7.79 -17.53 -6.47
N ILE A 312 -6.78 -17.17 -7.28
CA ILE A 312 -6.92 -16.99 -8.74
C ILE A 312 -5.73 -17.56 -9.51
N ASN A 313 -6.01 -18.21 -10.64
CA ASN A 313 -4.98 -18.67 -11.59
C ASN A 313 -4.57 -17.54 -12.56
N ARG A 314 -4.07 -16.42 -12.02
CA ARG A 314 -3.58 -15.26 -12.78
C ARG A 314 -2.23 -14.77 -12.23
N GLN A 315 -1.12 -15.30 -12.74
CA GLN A 315 0.21 -14.82 -12.37
C GLN A 315 0.47 -13.41 -12.92
N ARG A 316 1.07 -12.54 -12.11
CA ARG A 316 1.63 -11.25 -12.54
C ARG A 316 3.16 -11.30 -12.49
N ASN A 317 3.81 -10.98 -13.60
CA ASN A 317 5.25 -10.76 -13.65
C ASN A 317 5.63 -9.51 -12.84
N TRP A 318 6.84 -9.46 -12.30
CA TRP A 318 7.41 -8.28 -11.62
C TRP A 318 8.85 -8.00 -12.08
N PRO A 319 9.34 -6.75 -12.05
CA PRO A 319 10.75 -6.45 -12.29
C PRO A 319 11.65 -7.00 -11.17
N ASN A 320 11.19 -6.87 -9.92
CA ASN A 320 11.83 -7.42 -8.73
C ASN A 320 10.98 -8.60 -8.22
N PRO A 321 11.53 -9.80 -8.03
CA PRO A 321 10.74 -10.99 -7.65
C PRO A 321 10.32 -11.02 -6.17
N GLN A 322 10.92 -10.17 -5.33
CA GLN A 322 10.66 -10.06 -3.89
C GLN A 322 10.52 -8.58 -3.47
N PRO A 323 9.94 -8.31 -2.29
CA PRO A 323 9.97 -7.01 -1.66
C PRO A 323 11.39 -6.46 -1.46
N VAL A 324 11.48 -5.15 -1.24
CA VAL A 324 12.65 -4.52 -0.63
C VAL A 324 12.21 -3.99 0.73
N PHE A 325 12.93 -4.37 1.79
CA PHE A 325 12.62 -3.99 3.17
C PHE A 325 13.33 -2.69 3.56
N TYR A 326 12.63 -1.85 4.34
CA TYR A 326 13.09 -0.53 4.76
C TYR A 326 12.86 -0.27 6.24
N GLU A 327 13.89 0.31 6.87
CA GLU A 327 13.79 1.26 7.99
C GLU A 327 13.31 2.63 7.45
N SER A 328 12.79 3.54 8.27
CA SER A 328 12.50 4.91 7.81
C SER A 328 12.52 5.98 8.88
N TYR A 329 12.97 7.19 8.52
CA TYR A 329 13.01 8.36 9.40
C TYR A 329 12.45 9.60 8.70
N TRP A 330 11.90 10.54 9.49
CA TRP A 330 11.42 11.83 8.96
C TRP A 330 12.50 12.91 9.01
N VAL A 331 12.84 13.46 7.85
CA VAL A 331 13.55 14.74 7.73
C VAL A 331 12.54 15.86 7.89
N ARG A 332 12.67 16.62 8.98
CA ARG A 332 11.81 17.76 9.32
C ARG A 332 12.40 19.07 8.77
N SER A 333 11.58 20.12 8.69
CA SER A 333 12.07 21.48 8.51
C SER A 333 12.14 22.19 9.85
N ASP A 334 13.29 22.79 10.17
CA ASP A 334 13.45 23.65 11.36
C ASP A 334 12.91 25.07 11.14
N HIS A 335 12.51 25.40 9.90
CA HIS A 335 12.10 26.74 9.50
C HIS A 335 10.65 26.76 8.96
N GLY A 336 9.98 27.89 9.13
CA GLY A 336 8.68 28.15 8.49
C GLY A 336 8.85 28.88 7.15
N GLY A 337 7.94 28.65 6.21
CA GLY A 337 7.98 29.29 4.89
C GLY A 337 7.35 28.44 3.79
N ILE A 338 7.63 28.78 2.53
CA ILE A 338 7.19 27.99 1.37
C ILE A 338 8.21 26.89 1.10
N LEU A 339 7.79 25.63 1.24
CA LEU A 339 8.55 24.46 0.81
C LEU A 339 8.46 24.29 -0.71
N LEU A 340 9.62 24.23 -1.36
CA LEU A 340 9.81 23.77 -2.74
C LEU A 340 10.72 22.54 -2.74
N THR A 341 10.23 21.41 -3.24
CA THR A 341 10.95 20.13 -3.26
C THR A 341 11.85 20.00 -4.49
N GLN A 342 12.97 19.28 -4.35
CA GLN A 342 14.00 19.09 -5.39
C GLN A 342 14.27 17.60 -5.71
N VAL A 343 13.51 16.69 -5.11
CA VAL A 343 13.54 15.23 -5.32
C VAL A 343 12.11 14.70 -5.51
N ASP A 344 11.97 13.54 -6.13
CA ASP A 344 10.71 12.81 -6.34
C ASP A 344 10.61 11.54 -5.46
N VAL A 345 9.40 11.01 -5.30
CA VAL A 345 9.18 9.72 -4.61
C VAL A 345 9.84 8.57 -5.36
N GLY A 346 10.72 7.85 -4.67
CA GLY A 346 11.54 6.79 -5.23
C GLY A 346 12.94 7.21 -5.67
N ASP A 347 13.33 8.48 -5.55
CA ASP A 347 14.72 8.89 -5.72
C ASP A 347 15.63 8.27 -4.66
N VAL A 348 16.91 8.09 -5.02
CA VAL A 348 17.96 7.58 -4.13
C VAL A 348 18.90 8.73 -3.77
N VAL A 349 18.94 9.07 -2.49
CA VAL A 349 19.67 10.21 -1.92
C VAL A 349 20.87 9.75 -1.09
N ARG A 350 21.80 10.66 -0.85
CA ARG A 350 22.95 10.52 0.08
C ARG A 350 22.84 11.54 1.21
N GLU A 351 23.62 11.35 2.27
CA GLU A 351 23.86 12.42 3.26
C GLU A 351 24.32 13.71 2.54
N GLY A 352 23.84 14.87 3.02
CA GLY A 352 24.09 16.17 2.41
C GLY A 352 23.30 16.46 1.11
N THR A 353 22.48 15.54 0.61
CA THR A 353 21.64 15.81 -0.58
C THR A 353 20.54 16.80 -0.24
N VAL A 354 20.42 17.89 -0.99
CA VAL A 354 19.32 18.86 -0.86
C VAL A 354 18.02 18.20 -1.32
N LEU A 355 17.12 17.92 -0.38
CA LEU A 355 15.79 17.35 -0.65
C LEU A 355 14.80 18.45 -1.09
N GLY A 356 15.01 19.66 -0.60
CA GLY A 356 14.15 20.80 -0.89
C GLY A 356 14.65 22.08 -0.26
N THR A 357 13.80 23.08 -0.26
CA THR A 357 14.08 24.42 0.24
C THR A 357 12.85 24.99 0.91
N VAL A 358 13.02 25.61 2.06
CA VAL A 358 11.99 26.44 2.69
C VAL A 358 12.45 27.90 2.58
N THR A 359 11.64 28.72 1.91
CA THR A 359 11.91 30.15 1.73
C THR A 359 10.87 30.98 2.48
N ASP A 360 11.31 31.96 3.26
CA ASP A 360 10.45 32.97 3.85
C ASP A 360 9.89 33.88 2.73
N PRO A 361 8.55 33.96 2.53
CA PRO A 361 7.95 34.76 1.45
C PRO A 361 8.01 36.27 1.68
N ILE A 362 8.41 36.75 2.86
CA ILE A 362 8.54 38.16 3.21
C ILE A 362 10.01 38.60 3.12
N THR A 363 10.92 37.88 3.77
CA THR A 363 12.35 38.25 3.80
C THR A 363 13.18 37.67 2.65
N ASN A 364 12.63 36.70 1.91
CA ASN A 364 13.34 35.92 0.89
C ASN A 364 14.59 35.18 1.43
N VAL A 365 14.70 34.99 2.75
CA VAL A 365 15.72 34.14 3.36
C VAL A 365 15.40 32.67 3.01
N ARG A 366 16.42 31.94 2.60
CA ARG A 366 16.33 30.58 2.04
C ARG A 366 17.06 29.58 2.94
N HIS A 367 16.36 28.54 3.36
CA HIS A 367 16.92 27.41 4.10
C HIS A 367 16.82 26.13 3.25
N GLU A 368 17.88 25.32 3.22
CA GLU A 368 17.89 24.05 2.50
C GLU A 368 17.57 22.89 3.45
N VAL A 369 16.69 21.98 3.02
CA VAL A 369 16.36 20.77 3.77
C VAL A 369 17.27 19.66 3.25
N LEU A 370 18.30 19.32 4.01
CA LEU A 370 19.30 18.32 3.65
C LEU A 370 18.89 16.92 4.13
N SER A 371 19.21 15.88 3.37
CA SER A 371 19.13 14.50 3.86
C SER A 371 20.28 14.22 4.83
N PRO A 372 20.02 13.78 6.08
CA PRO A 372 21.06 13.28 6.97
C PRO A 372 21.42 11.81 6.69
N TYR A 373 20.71 11.14 5.77
CA TYR A 373 20.89 9.71 5.48
C TYR A 373 21.13 9.44 4.00
N ARG A 374 21.83 8.35 3.71
CA ARG A 374 21.73 7.66 2.41
C ARG A 374 20.52 6.73 2.43
N GLY A 375 19.62 6.88 1.46
CA GLY A 375 18.37 6.12 1.42
C GLY A 375 17.54 6.39 0.18
N ARG A 376 16.27 5.97 0.22
CA ARG A 376 15.26 6.18 -0.83
C ARG A 376 14.13 7.06 -0.32
N ILE A 377 13.62 7.99 -1.12
CA ILE A 377 12.43 8.77 -0.74
C ILE A 377 11.19 7.85 -0.77
N LEU A 378 10.67 7.49 0.40
CA LEU A 378 9.46 6.66 0.52
C LEU A 378 8.19 7.50 0.52
N GLY A 379 8.27 8.75 0.96
CA GLY A 379 7.16 9.68 0.94
C GLY A 379 7.64 11.10 1.20
N MET A 380 6.86 12.10 0.81
CA MET A 380 7.24 13.50 0.90
C MET A 380 6.03 14.43 0.92
N ALA A 381 6.23 15.60 1.48
CA ALA A 381 5.37 16.75 1.30
C ALA A 381 5.40 17.22 -0.18
N LEU A 382 4.25 17.69 -0.68
CA LEU A 382 4.18 18.46 -1.92
C LEU A 382 4.58 19.92 -1.64
N ASN A 383 4.79 20.73 -2.68
CA ASN A 383 5.09 22.16 -2.53
C ASN A 383 3.94 22.89 -1.79
N GLN A 384 4.21 23.41 -0.60
CA GLN A 384 3.21 23.99 0.31
C GLN A 384 3.84 24.95 1.34
N VAL A 385 3.03 25.66 2.13
CA VAL A 385 3.53 26.38 3.31
C VAL A 385 3.75 25.38 4.46
N VAL A 386 4.93 25.44 5.09
CA VAL A 386 5.34 24.59 6.21
C VAL A 386 5.74 25.43 7.43
N MET A 387 5.78 24.79 8.59
CA MET A 387 6.18 25.38 9.88
C MET A 387 7.38 24.63 10.47
N PRO A 388 8.12 25.22 11.44
CA PRO A 388 9.14 24.50 12.19
C PRO A 388 8.62 23.19 12.80
N GLY A 389 9.42 22.13 12.74
CA GLY A 389 9.06 20.76 13.14
C GLY A 389 8.27 19.97 12.10
N PHE A 390 7.81 20.58 10.99
CA PHE A 390 7.01 19.89 9.98
C PHE A 390 7.84 18.80 9.27
N ALA A 391 7.38 17.55 9.34
CA ALA A 391 8.00 16.41 8.67
C ALA A 391 7.90 16.58 7.14
N ALA A 392 9.01 16.88 6.46
CA ALA A 392 9.01 17.20 5.04
C ALA A 392 9.19 15.95 4.17
N PHE A 393 10.15 15.08 4.49
CA PHE A 393 10.50 13.89 3.69
C PHE A 393 10.66 12.65 4.57
N ARG A 394 10.14 11.51 4.13
CA ARG A 394 10.34 10.19 4.75
C ARG A 394 11.41 9.43 3.98
N VAL A 395 12.62 9.38 4.52
CA VAL A 395 13.76 8.69 3.91
C VAL A 395 13.80 7.26 4.45
N GLY A 396 13.72 6.29 3.55
CA GLY A 396 13.86 4.87 3.86
C GLY A 396 15.29 4.39 3.70
N ILE A 397 15.81 3.68 4.70
CA ILE A 397 17.12 3.02 4.63
C ILE A 397 16.88 1.54 4.33
N GLN A 398 17.48 1.01 3.26
CA GLN A 398 17.30 -0.39 2.88
C GLN A 398 18.02 -1.30 3.88
N THR A 399 17.35 -2.39 4.24
CA THR A 399 17.78 -3.38 5.24
C THR A 399 17.37 -4.80 4.80
N THR A 400 17.73 -5.83 5.56
CA THR A 400 17.33 -7.23 5.30
C THR A 400 16.02 -7.58 6.03
N GLU A 401 15.38 -8.70 5.69
CA GLU A 401 14.16 -9.11 6.39
C GLU A 401 14.48 -9.56 7.82
N GLU A 402 15.61 -10.25 7.98
CA GLU A 402 16.11 -10.84 9.22
C GLU A 402 16.46 -9.78 10.26
N ALA A 403 17.23 -8.74 9.87
CA ALA A 403 17.60 -7.65 10.78
C ALA A 403 16.35 -6.89 11.27
N VAL A 404 15.37 -6.67 10.37
CA VAL A 404 14.11 -6.03 10.70
C VAL A 404 13.26 -6.89 11.64
N GLN A 405 13.32 -8.22 11.53
CA GLN A 405 12.65 -9.14 12.47
C GLN A 405 13.31 -9.15 13.85
N GLU A 406 14.65 -9.20 13.90
CA GLU A 406 15.42 -9.14 15.16
C GLU A 406 15.19 -7.81 15.90
N GLU A 407 15.25 -6.67 15.20
CA GLU A 407 14.95 -5.36 15.77
C GLU A 407 13.48 -5.23 16.19
N ALA A 408 12.53 -5.74 15.40
CA ALA A 408 11.11 -5.66 15.71
C ALA A 408 10.71 -6.53 16.92
N ALA A 409 11.34 -7.69 17.10
CA ALA A 409 11.20 -8.50 18.31
C ALA A 409 11.78 -7.78 19.53
N THR A 410 13.00 -7.25 19.41
CA THR A 410 13.68 -6.53 20.50
C THR A 410 12.88 -5.28 20.94
N ALA A 411 12.24 -4.58 20.01
CA ALA A 411 11.40 -3.41 20.29
C ALA A 411 10.00 -3.76 20.87
N ALA A 412 9.62 -5.03 20.92
CA ALA A 412 8.34 -5.47 21.51
C ALA A 412 8.44 -5.74 23.03
N ASP A 413 9.63 -6.10 23.54
CA ASP A 413 9.86 -6.33 24.98
C ASP A 413 9.98 -5.02 25.79
N THR A 414 10.24 -3.88 25.15
CA THR A 414 10.36 -2.58 25.81
C THR A 414 8.99 -1.99 26.18
N GLN A 415 8.67 -1.98 27.48
CA GLN A 415 7.45 -1.40 28.06
C GLN A 415 7.20 0.04 27.57
N PRO A 416 6.04 0.35 26.95
CA PRO A 416 5.74 1.72 26.50
C PRO A 416 5.59 2.71 27.65
N VAL A 417 6.35 3.81 27.59
CA VAL A 417 6.12 4.98 28.46
C VAL A 417 4.70 5.53 28.20
N PRO A 418 3.92 5.94 29.23
CA PRO A 418 2.55 6.41 29.02
C PRO A 418 2.49 7.65 28.12
N ALA A 419 1.90 7.49 26.93
CA ALA A 419 1.64 8.60 26.02
C ALA A 419 0.59 9.54 26.64
N GLN A 420 0.99 10.75 27.00
CA GLN A 420 0.07 11.86 27.26
C GLN A 420 -0.71 12.19 25.97
N GLU A 421 -1.90 12.80 26.11
CA GLU A 421 -2.89 12.95 25.03
C GLU A 421 -2.32 13.59 23.75
N ALA A 422 -1.97 12.74 22.77
CA ALA A 422 -1.37 13.16 21.51
C ALA A 422 -2.36 13.97 20.67
N ARG A 423 -2.05 15.25 20.45
CA ARG A 423 -2.83 16.16 19.60
C ARG A 423 -2.50 15.92 18.12
N ASP A 424 -3.47 15.36 17.39
CA ASP A 424 -3.58 15.30 15.92
C ASP A 424 -2.24 15.27 15.12
N ASP A 425 -1.35 14.35 15.49
CA ASP A 425 -0.22 13.97 14.65
C ASP A 425 -0.42 12.55 14.08
N THR A 426 0.13 12.36 12.90
CA THR A 426 0.10 11.13 12.10
C THR A 426 1.28 10.19 12.40
N SER A 427 2.02 10.46 13.48
CA SER A 427 3.21 9.71 13.88
C SER A 427 2.86 8.30 14.37
N GLU A 428 3.25 7.32 13.55
CA GLU A 428 3.74 6.04 14.06
C GLU A 428 4.86 6.32 15.07
N ILE A 429 4.95 5.54 16.15
CA ILE A 429 5.93 5.77 17.23
C ILE A 429 7.34 5.79 16.62
N GLU A 430 7.95 6.97 16.60
CA GLU A 430 9.21 7.21 15.90
C GLU A 430 10.36 6.71 16.76
N ARG A 431 11.09 5.70 16.25
CA ARG A 431 12.37 5.31 16.86
C ARG A 431 13.36 6.47 16.73
N PRO A 432 14.18 6.75 17.76
CA PRO A 432 15.33 7.63 17.56
C PRO A 432 16.20 7.05 16.44
N PRO A 433 16.85 7.89 15.62
CA PRO A 433 17.78 7.39 14.62
C PRO A 433 18.95 6.65 15.30
N PRO A 434 19.60 5.70 14.61
CA PRO A 434 20.82 5.10 15.13
C PRO A 434 21.83 6.19 15.46
N GLU A 435 22.51 6.05 16.60
CA GLU A 435 23.55 7.00 16.99
C GLU A 435 24.61 7.08 15.88
N ARG A 436 25.09 8.32 15.66
CA ARG A 436 26.05 8.61 14.61
C ARG A 436 27.25 7.68 14.80
N ALA A 437 27.53 6.83 13.81
CA ALA A 437 28.68 5.94 13.86
C ALA A 437 29.93 6.78 14.10
N GLU A 438 30.49 6.70 15.30
CA GLU A 438 31.67 7.49 15.66
C GLU A 438 32.81 7.06 14.74
N GLU A 439 33.35 8.02 13.98
CA GLU A 439 34.56 7.80 13.20
C GLU A 439 35.69 7.51 14.17
N MET A 440 35.99 6.22 14.39
CA MET A 440 37.19 5.80 15.08
C MET A 440 38.38 6.53 14.46
N PRO A 441 39.07 7.42 15.20
CA PRO A 441 40.15 8.20 14.61
C PRO A 441 41.23 7.23 14.11
N PRO A 442 41.81 7.50 12.92
CA PRO A 442 42.77 6.57 12.33
C PRO A 442 43.96 6.39 13.28
N ARG A 443 44.34 5.13 13.52
CA ARG A 443 45.58 4.81 14.24
C ARG A 443 46.76 5.36 13.44
N ILE A 444 47.38 6.41 13.95
CA ILE A 444 48.70 6.85 13.50
C ILE A 444 49.72 5.96 14.21
N GLU A 445 50.32 5.03 13.47
CA GLU A 445 51.48 4.26 13.93
C GLU A 445 52.76 5.00 13.51
N GLY A 446 53.60 5.34 14.50
CA GLY A 446 54.97 5.83 14.31
C GLY A 446 55.12 7.32 14.01
N ASP A 447 55.63 8.06 14.99
CA ASP A 447 57.01 8.55 14.89
C ASP A 447 57.63 8.66 16.30
N ASP A 448 58.97 8.70 16.39
CA ASP A 448 59.71 8.56 17.65
C ASP A 448 59.90 9.86 18.47
N ALA A 449 60.29 9.69 19.74
CA ALA A 449 60.63 10.70 20.75
C ALA A 449 61.93 11.50 20.41
N PRO A 450 62.36 12.58 21.13
CA PRO A 450 62.04 12.88 22.54
C PRO A 450 61.89 14.35 23.03
N GLU A 451 61.37 14.42 24.26
CA GLU A 451 61.69 15.31 25.41
C GLU A 451 62.52 16.60 25.23
N GLU A 452 61.99 17.73 25.74
CA GLU A 452 62.74 18.72 26.52
C GLU A 452 61.86 19.26 27.68
N GLU A 453 62.47 19.62 28.82
CA GLU A 453 61.80 20.15 30.02
C GLU A 453 61.79 21.69 30.10
N SER A 454 60.68 22.28 30.56
CA SER A 454 60.58 23.50 31.42
C SER A 454 59.13 24.06 31.38
N GLY A 455 58.62 24.78 32.38
CA GLY A 455 59.14 25.17 33.70
C GLY A 455 58.00 25.72 34.59
N GLU A 456 58.26 25.97 35.88
CA GLU A 456 57.22 26.26 36.89
C GLU A 456 56.60 27.68 36.80
N GLY A 457 55.35 27.85 37.26
CA GLY A 457 54.80 29.19 37.57
C GLY A 457 53.27 29.33 37.71
N GLY A 458 52.79 29.56 38.93
CA GLY A 458 51.47 30.16 39.24
C GLY A 458 51.61 31.16 40.40
N PRO A 459 50.55 31.56 41.14
CA PRO A 459 49.11 31.39 40.90
C PRO A 459 48.24 32.66 41.21
N ALA A 460 46.91 32.50 41.18
CA ALA A 460 45.88 33.27 41.93
C ALA A 460 45.47 34.70 41.49
N ALA A 461 44.35 35.16 42.09
CA ALA A 461 43.53 36.36 41.76
C ALA A 461 43.68 37.47 42.86
N PRO A 462 42.84 38.54 43.07
CA PRO A 462 41.39 38.68 42.77
C PRO A 462 40.87 40.08 42.31
N GLU A 463 39.53 40.16 42.23
CA GLU A 463 38.57 41.28 42.19
C GLU A 463 38.99 42.74 42.50
N ARG A 464 38.30 43.69 41.83
CA ARG A 464 37.61 44.82 42.49
C ARG A 464 36.51 45.46 41.63
N ALA A 465 35.62 46.23 42.25
CA ALA A 465 34.43 46.85 41.65
C ALA A 465 34.31 48.37 41.94
N GLY A 466 33.42 49.02 41.18
CA GLY A 466 32.86 50.38 41.34
C GLY A 466 31.93 50.64 40.14
N GLU A 467 30.70 51.19 40.21
CA GLU A 467 30.16 52.33 40.99
C GLU A 467 30.84 53.67 40.64
N THR A 468 30.17 54.74 40.18
CA THR A 468 28.74 54.97 39.78
C THR A 468 28.70 55.79 38.43
N ASP A 469 27.66 56.46 37.90
CA ASP A 469 26.33 56.90 38.38
C ASP A 469 25.35 57.31 37.25
N ASP A 470 24.14 57.72 37.66
CA ASP A 470 23.18 58.65 37.03
C ASP A 470 22.31 58.28 35.81
N ALA A 471 21.08 58.83 35.84
CA ALA A 471 20.00 58.76 34.85
C ALA A 471 19.10 60.02 35.03
N PRO A 472 17.78 60.03 34.71
CA PRO A 472 17.07 59.60 33.51
C PRO A 472 16.38 60.79 32.78
N ALA A 473 15.81 60.56 31.60
CA ALA A 473 14.78 61.43 31.01
C ALA A 473 13.74 60.58 30.24
N ALA A 474 12.50 61.06 30.13
CA ALA A 474 11.36 60.30 29.59
C ALA A 474 10.39 61.19 28.78
N VAL A 475 9.28 60.57 28.32
CA VAL A 475 8.00 61.15 27.82
C VAL A 475 7.76 61.15 26.29
N ALA A 476 6.50 60.83 25.93
CA ALA A 476 5.76 61.04 24.66
C ALA A 476 5.96 60.08 23.45
N ALA A 477 4.95 59.21 23.26
CA ALA A 477 4.26 58.99 21.97
C ALA A 477 3.11 60.05 21.86
N PRO A 478 2.23 60.12 20.81
CA PRO A 478 1.97 59.24 19.65
C PRO A 478 1.98 60.05 18.30
N PRO A 479 1.33 59.69 17.16
CA PRO A 479 0.56 58.47 16.80
C PRO A 479 0.86 57.81 15.43
N GLU A 480 0.14 56.70 15.19
CA GLU A 480 -0.19 56.05 13.90
C GLU A 480 -0.79 57.01 12.84
N PRO A 481 -0.91 56.63 11.54
CA PRO A 481 -0.98 55.28 10.95
C PRO A 481 0.32 54.68 10.40
#